data_AF-A0A1C4UU74-F1
#
_entry.id   AF-A0A1C4UU74-F1
#
_cell.length_a   1.000
_cell.length_b   1.000
_cell.length_c   1.000
_cell.angle_alpha   90.00
_cell.angle_beta   90.00
_cell.angle_gamma   90.00
#
_symmetry.space_group_name_H-M   'P 1'
#
loop_
_entity.id
_entity.type
_entity.pdbx_description
1 polymer ?
#
loop_
_entity_poly.entity_id
_entity_poly.type
_entity_poly.pdbx_seq_one_letter_code
_entity_poly.pdbx_strand_id
1 'polypeptide(L)'
;MHGDGTPVEAHLRELAVRLHGPARLRTELLTEARDALHDAAEAYRAEGLSGQDAERRAVAEFGSADRLVPAYQAELAAGALRRFAVRGLAVASVLIVGGDLTWQGSSWDRDGSHPPAGFLLLSSTLNHAWVVAAVLAAAGLLVLTRAARRGEPGLPPAARLIGLGLTGALVVGAVAGSALYLWSVGLWDAALTWPPMIIGPLVVGAALTNLGRAAHGWLRTAR
;
A
#
# COMPACT_ATOMS: atom_id res chain seq x y z
N MET A 1 38.73 10.08 13.45
CA MET A 1 38.50 8.63 13.66
C MET A 1 36.99 8.42 13.78
N HIS A 2 36.30 8.28 12.65
CA HIS A 2 34.87 7.89 12.64
C HIS A 2 34.87 6.36 12.64
N GLY A 3 34.28 5.75 13.67
CA GLY A 3 34.29 4.30 13.84
C GLY A 3 33.62 3.62 12.66
N ASP A 4 34.42 2.92 11.86
CA ASP A 4 33.90 1.96 10.90
C ASP A 4 33.21 0.87 11.73
N GLY A 5 31.88 0.86 11.69
CA GLY A 5 31.08 -0.21 12.29
C GLY A 5 31.54 -1.58 11.75
N THR A 6 31.14 -2.65 12.43
CA THR A 6 31.42 -4.04 12.01
C THR A 6 31.17 -4.25 10.51
N PRO A 7 31.91 -5.14 9.82
CA PRO A 7 31.64 -5.51 8.42
C PRO A 7 30.16 -5.69 8.09
N VAL A 8 29.39 -6.29 9.00
CA VAL A 8 27.92 -6.43 8.90
C VAL A 8 27.21 -5.07 8.88
N GLU A 9 27.47 -4.18 9.85
CA GLU A 9 26.82 -2.88 9.91
C GLU A 9 27.23 -1.95 8.76
N ALA A 10 28.46 -2.08 8.24
CA ALA A 10 28.88 -1.37 7.03
C ALA A 10 28.07 -1.84 5.81
N HIS A 11 27.92 -3.16 5.65
CA HIS A 11 27.14 -3.75 4.56
C HIS A 11 25.64 -3.38 4.64
N LEU A 12 25.02 -3.49 5.81
CA LEU A 12 23.62 -3.11 6.02
C LEU A 12 23.38 -1.61 5.76
N ARG A 13 24.34 -0.75 6.09
CA ARG A 13 24.25 0.69 5.81
C ARG A 13 24.28 0.96 4.31
N GLU A 14 25.11 0.25 3.56
CA GLU A 14 25.15 0.33 2.10
C GLU A 14 23.80 -0.08 1.50
N LEU A 15 23.24 -1.21 1.94
CA LEU A 15 21.91 -1.66 1.52
C LEU A 15 20.83 -0.61 1.86
N ALA A 16 20.85 -0.07 3.09
CA ALA A 16 19.84 0.88 3.56
C ALA A 16 19.80 2.18 2.73
N VAL A 17 20.95 2.66 2.25
CA VAL A 17 21.03 3.85 1.39
C VAL A 17 20.48 3.58 -0.01
N ARG A 18 20.60 2.36 -0.50
CA ARG A 18 20.22 1.97 -1.87
C ARG A 18 18.77 1.49 -1.99
N LEU A 19 18.15 1.05 -0.90
CA LEU A 19 16.78 0.55 -0.88
C LEU A 19 15.75 1.68 -0.76
N HIS A 20 14.73 1.62 -1.61
CA HIS A 20 13.66 2.61 -1.68
C HIS A 20 12.33 1.99 -1.28
N GLY A 21 11.52 2.70 -0.50
CA GLY A 21 10.17 2.25 -0.16
C GLY A 21 9.69 2.64 1.23
N PRO A 22 8.56 2.08 1.68
CA PRO A 22 8.00 2.34 3.00
C PRO A 22 9.03 2.04 4.10
N ALA A 23 9.29 3.02 4.98
CA ALA A 23 10.31 2.91 6.02
C ALA A 23 10.17 1.63 6.85
N ARG A 24 8.95 1.29 7.27
CA ARG A 24 8.67 0.08 8.04
C ARG A 24 9.05 -1.22 7.32
N LEU A 25 8.76 -1.33 6.03
CA LEU A 25 9.12 -2.53 5.25
C LEU A 25 10.63 -2.64 5.07
N ARG A 26 11.31 -1.52 4.81
CA ARG A 26 12.77 -1.51 4.72
C ARG A 26 13.42 -1.89 6.05
N THR A 27 12.92 -1.37 7.17
CA THR A 27 13.43 -1.73 8.49
C THR A 27 13.22 -3.21 8.79
N GLU A 28 12.03 -3.75 8.55
CA GLU A 28 11.73 -5.18 8.72
C GLU A 28 12.70 -6.05 7.89
N LEU A 29 12.91 -5.70 6.61
CA LEU A 29 13.83 -6.43 5.72
C LEU A 29 15.30 -6.34 6.16
N LEU A 30 15.76 -5.16 6.59
CA LEU A 30 17.13 -4.96 7.07
C LEU A 30 17.38 -5.65 8.42
N THR A 31 16.35 -5.77 9.27
CA THR A 31 16.42 -6.57 10.50
C THR A 31 16.60 -8.04 10.16
N GLU A 32 15.80 -8.60 9.24
CA GLU A 32 15.95 -9.99 8.81
C GLU A 32 17.33 -10.27 8.18
N ALA A 33 17.83 -9.36 7.34
CA ALA A 33 19.17 -9.46 6.78
C ALA A 33 20.27 -9.40 7.87
N ARG A 34 20.10 -8.56 8.90
CA ARG A 34 21.02 -8.49 10.04
C ARG A 34 21.05 -9.81 10.80
N ASP A 35 19.88 -10.35 11.11
CA ASP A 35 19.76 -11.59 11.87
C ASP A 35 20.41 -12.75 11.10
N ALA A 36 20.12 -12.87 9.80
CA ALA A 36 20.75 -13.88 8.94
C ALA A 36 22.29 -13.75 8.86
N LEU A 37 22.82 -12.52 8.80
CA LEU A 37 24.27 -12.27 8.80
C LEU A 37 24.92 -12.61 10.14
N HIS A 38 24.26 -12.32 11.26
CA HIS A 38 24.74 -12.68 12.58
C HIS A 38 24.72 -14.20 12.80
N ASP A 39 23.66 -14.88 12.37
CA ASP A 39 23.57 -16.33 12.42
C ASP A 39 24.71 -16.98 11.62
N ALA A 40 24.98 -16.48 10.40
CA ALA A 40 26.09 -16.95 9.58
C ALA A 40 27.46 -16.67 10.23
N ALA A 41 27.67 -15.47 10.77
CA ALA A 41 28.90 -15.13 11.48
C ALA A 41 29.09 -15.98 12.76
N GLU A 42 28.02 -16.34 13.46
CA GLU A 42 28.07 -17.25 14.60
C GLU A 42 28.50 -18.66 14.19
N ALA A 43 27.97 -19.18 13.09
CA ALA A 43 28.41 -20.46 12.53
C ALA A 43 29.91 -20.45 12.20
N TYR A 44 30.40 -19.40 11.54
CA TYR A 44 31.84 -19.28 11.23
C TYR A 44 32.72 -19.13 12.47
N ARG A 45 32.23 -18.45 13.52
CA ARG A 45 32.95 -18.42 14.80
C ARG A 45 33.03 -19.79 15.45
N ALA A 46 31.96 -20.59 15.37
CA ALA A 46 31.95 -21.96 15.87
C ALA A 46 32.94 -22.87 15.10
N GLU A 47 33.22 -22.56 13.83
CA GLU A 47 34.25 -23.20 13.01
C GLU A 47 35.68 -22.71 13.29
N GLY A 48 35.85 -21.73 14.19
CA GLY A 48 37.16 -21.25 14.67
C GLY A 48 37.64 -19.94 14.03
N LEU A 49 36.83 -19.24 13.23
CA LEU A 49 37.19 -17.92 12.72
C LEU A 49 37.15 -16.87 13.84
N SER A 50 38.06 -15.88 13.76
CA SER A 50 37.98 -14.69 14.61
C SER A 50 36.68 -13.92 14.34
N GLY A 51 36.16 -13.15 15.30
CA GLY A 51 34.87 -12.45 15.13
C GLY A 51 34.82 -11.55 13.89
N GLN A 52 35.88 -10.81 13.61
CA GLN A 52 35.94 -9.93 12.45
C GLN A 52 36.11 -10.70 11.13
N ASP A 53 36.84 -11.83 11.14
CA ASP A 53 36.96 -12.72 9.97
C ASP A 53 35.65 -13.43 9.66
N ALA A 54 34.94 -13.88 10.70
CA ALA A 54 33.64 -14.53 10.59
C ALA A 54 32.60 -13.59 9.98
N GLU A 55 32.54 -12.32 10.42
CA GLU A 55 31.67 -11.31 9.83
C GLU A 55 32.04 -10.98 8.38
N ARG A 56 33.34 -10.83 8.07
CA ARG A 56 33.80 -10.64 6.68
C ARG A 56 33.40 -11.82 5.79
N ARG A 57 33.54 -13.04 6.31
CA ARG A 57 33.17 -14.27 5.60
C ARG A 57 31.66 -14.35 5.38
N ALA A 58 30.86 -14.05 6.39
CA ALA A 58 29.40 -14.00 6.29
C ALA A 58 28.95 -12.98 5.23
N VAL A 59 29.48 -11.76 5.24
CA VAL A 59 29.16 -10.74 4.22
C VAL A 59 29.60 -11.18 2.82
N ALA A 60 30.78 -11.80 2.69
CA ALA A 60 31.26 -12.28 1.39
C ALA A 60 30.38 -13.38 0.79
N GLU A 61 29.84 -14.28 1.63
CA GLU A 61 28.90 -15.32 1.20
C GLU A 61 27.49 -14.76 0.92
N PHE A 62 27.01 -13.85 1.75
CA PHE A 62 25.70 -13.19 1.59
C PHE A 62 25.60 -12.44 0.26
N GLY A 63 26.72 -11.84 -0.17
CA GLY A 63 26.87 -11.23 -1.48
C GLY A 63 26.93 -9.71 -1.44
N SER A 64 27.34 -9.10 -2.56
CA SER A 64 27.46 -7.64 -2.65
C SER A 64 26.09 -6.97 -2.73
N ALA A 65 26.02 -5.71 -2.29
CA ALA A 65 24.80 -4.92 -2.38
C ALA A 65 24.27 -4.79 -3.81
N ASP A 66 25.15 -4.79 -4.83
CA ASP A 66 24.74 -4.79 -6.24
C ASP A 66 23.91 -6.01 -6.65
N ARG A 67 24.19 -7.17 -6.07
CA ARG A 67 23.44 -8.40 -6.35
C ARG A 67 22.13 -8.47 -5.56
N LEU A 68 22.13 -7.98 -4.32
CA LEU A 68 21.00 -8.10 -3.40
C LEU A 68 19.93 -7.05 -3.62
N VAL A 69 20.32 -5.81 -3.93
CA VAL A 69 19.39 -4.67 -4.06
C VAL A 69 18.24 -4.94 -5.02
N PRO A 70 18.43 -5.50 -6.24
CA PRO A 70 17.31 -5.79 -7.14
C PRO A 70 16.28 -6.77 -6.56
N ALA A 71 16.76 -7.83 -5.89
CA ALA A 71 15.89 -8.84 -5.28
C ALA A 71 15.10 -8.25 -4.11
N TYR A 72 15.80 -7.54 -3.20
CA TYR A 72 15.20 -6.86 -2.06
C TYR A 72 14.21 -5.77 -2.48
N GLN A 73 14.52 -5.03 -3.54
CA GLN A 73 13.63 -4.01 -4.09
C GLN A 73 12.34 -4.63 -4.64
N ALA A 74 12.44 -5.80 -5.29
CA ALA A 74 11.27 -6.52 -5.80
C ALA A 74 10.40 -7.08 -4.66
N GLU A 75 11.00 -7.54 -3.57
CA GLU A 75 10.29 -7.96 -2.36
C GLU A 75 9.59 -6.79 -1.67
N LEU A 76 10.28 -5.65 -1.50
CA LEU A 76 9.70 -4.42 -0.99
C LEU A 76 8.51 -3.96 -1.85
N ALA A 77 8.61 -4.09 -3.18
CA ALA A 77 7.53 -3.74 -4.10
C ALA A 77 6.32 -4.66 -3.94
N ALA A 78 6.52 -5.97 -3.83
CA ALA A 78 5.46 -6.94 -3.56
C ALA A 78 4.79 -6.69 -2.20
N GLY A 79 5.57 -6.45 -1.14
CA GLY A 79 5.08 -6.13 0.20
C GLY A 79 4.31 -4.81 0.25
N ALA A 80 4.80 -3.77 -0.43
CA ALA A 80 4.13 -2.48 -0.51
C ALA A 80 2.81 -2.58 -1.30
N LEU A 81 2.80 -3.27 -2.45
CA LEU A 81 1.60 -3.50 -3.23
C LEU A 81 0.57 -4.32 -2.44
N ARG A 82 1.00 -5.36 -1.70
CA ARG A 82 0.10 -6.15 -0.84
C ARG A 82 -0.57 -5.28 0.21
N ARG A 83 0.20 -4.46 0.94
CA ARG A 83 -0.35 -3.54 1.97
C ARG A 83 -1.31 -2.52 1.35
N PHE A 84 -0.98 -2.00 0.16
CA PHE A 84 -1.86 -1.09 -0.58
C PHE A 84 -3.16 -1.77 -1.00
N ALA A 85 -3.10 -2.98 -1.57
CA ALA A 85 -4.26 -3.72 -2.01
C ALA A 85 -5.19 -4.11 -0.84
N VAL A 86 -4.66 -4.56 0.30
CA VAL A 86 -5.49 -4.83 1.50
C VAL A 86 -6.25 -3.58 1.94
N ARG A 87 -5.58 -2.43 2.01
CA ARG A 87 -6.21 -1.17 2.39
C ARG A 87 -7.23 -0.72 1.35
N GLY A 88 -6.89 -0.82 0.07
CA GLY A 88 -7.78 -0.48 -1.05
C GLY A 88 -9.06 -1.31 -1.01
N LEU A 89 -8.94 -2.62 -0.79
CA LEU A 89 -10.08 -3.52 -0.64
C LEU A 89 -10.94 -3.13 0.55
N ALA A 90 -10.34 -2.93 1.73
CA ALA A 90 -11.08 -2.55 2.93
C ALA A 90 -11.87 -1.24 2.74
N VAL A 91 -11.21 -0.19 2.20
CA VAL A 91 -11.86 1.10 1.96
C VAL A 91 -12.95 0.98 0.90
N ALA A 92 -12.69 0.30 -0.23
CA ALA A 92 -13.69 0.11 -1.27
C ALA A 92 -14.92 -0.64 -0.75
N SER A 93 -14.73 -1.72 0.03
CA SER A 93 -15.82 -2.47 0.65
C SER A 93 -16.65 -1.60 1.61
N VAL A 94 -15.98 -0.81 2.46
CA VAL A 94 -16.68 0.12 3.37
C VAL A 94 -17.48 1.16 2.59
N LEU A 95 -16.95 1.69 1.49
CA LEU A 95 -17.65 2.70 0.68
C LEU A 95 -18.82 2.12 -0.12
N ILE A 96 -18.70 0.88 -0.62
CA ILE A 96 -19.80 0.17 -1.28
C ILE A 96 -20.96 -0.05 -0.32
N VAL A 97 -20.68 -0.53 0.90
CA VAL A 97 -21.72 -0.81 1.90
C VAL A 97 -22.24 0.47 2.54
N GLY A 98 -21.35 1.42 2.83
CA GLY A 98 -21.66 2.66 3.54
C GLY A 98 -22.29 3.75 2.68
N GLY A 99 -22.20 3.65 1.34
CA GLY A 99 -22.78 4.65 0.43
C GLY A 99 -24.28 4.86 0.65
N ASP A 100 -25.00 3.78 0.97
CA ASP A 100 -26.46 3.79 1.16
C ASP A 100 -26.89 4.52 2.45
N LEU A 101 -26.02 4.55 3.47
CA LEU A 101 -26.27 5.24 4.74
C LEU A 101 -26.40 6.75 4.57
N THR A 102 -25.87 7.31 3.48
CA THR A 102 -26.00 8.75 3.20
C THR A 102 -27.44 9.12 2.81
N TRP A 103 -28.18 8.16 2.24
CA TRP A 103 -29.54 8.36 1.72
C TRP A 103 -30.61 7.94 2.72
N GLN A 104 -30.40 6.81 3.41
CA GLN A 104 -31.37 6.21 4.31
C GLN A 104 -31.82 7.18 5.41
N GLY A 105 -33.09 7.61 5.37
CA GLY A 105 -33.69 8.47 6.38
C GLY A 105 -33.30 9.94 6.30
N SER A 106 -32.72 10.38 5.18
CA SER A 106 -32.47 11.80 4.93
C SER A 106 -33.78 12.60 4.76
N SER A 107 -33.76 13.92 5.03
CA SER A 107 -34.96 14.75 4.90
C SER A 107 -35.41 14.92 3.45
N TRP A 108 -34.45 15.06 2.54
CA TRP A 108 -34.70 15.22 1.11
C TRP A 108 -35.20 13.96 0.39
N ASP A 109 -35.02 12.78 0.99
CA ASP A 109 -35.66 11.54 0.56
C ASP A 109 -37.18 11.55 0.90
N ARG A 110 -37.56 12.14 2.05
CA ARG A 110 -38.97 12.26 2.46
C ARG A 110 -39.72 13.38 1.75
N ASP A 111 -39.03 14.47 1.42
CA ASP A 111 -39.64 15.64 0.80
C ASP A 111 -39.90 15.45 -0.72
N GLY A 112 -39.56 14.28 -1.28
CA GLY A 112 -39.78 13.95 -2.69
C GLY A 112 -38.87 14.73 -3.66
N SER A 113 -37.83 15.39 -3.15
CA SER A 113 -36.85 16.09 -3.98
C SER A 113 -35.95 15.08 -4.70
N HIS A 114 -36.32 14.76 -5.94
CA HIS A 114 -35.56 13.80 -6.74
C HIS A 114 -34.20 14.41 -7.17
N PRO A 115 -33.08 13.69 -6.96
CA PRO A 115 -31.78 14.13 -7.44
C PRO A 115 -31.78 14.31 -8.97
N PRO A 116 -31.07 15.31 -9.52
CA PRO A 116 -30.92 15.46 -10.96
C PRO A 116 -30.34 14.20 -11.62
N ALA A 117 -30.72 13.92 -12.87
CA ALA A 117 -30.23 12.74 -13.59
C ALA A 117 -28.69 12.66 -13.67
N GLY A 118 -28.02 13.81 -13.82
CA GLY A 118 -26.55 13.87 -13.80
C GLY A 118 -25.94 13.48 -12.46
N PHE A 119 -26.62 13.80 -11.35
CA PHE A 119 -26.21 13.39 -10.01
C PHE A 119 -26.32 11.87 -9.86
N LEU A 120 -27.42 11.26 -10.29
CA LEU A 120 -27.61 9.80 -10.26
C LEU A 120 -26.60 9.07 -11.14
N LEU A 121 -26.31 9.59 -12.32
CA LEU A 121 -25.29 9.05 -13.22
C LEU A 121 -23.90 9.07 -12.55
N LEU A 122 -23.54 10.18 -11.91
CA LEU A 122 -22.27 10.32 -11.21
C LEU A 122 -22.19 9.38 -9.99
N SER A 123 -23.28 9.28 -9.22
CA SER A 123 -23.40 8.33 -8.09
C SER A 123 -23.23 6.89 -8.53
N SER A 124 -23.92 6.49 -9.61
CA SER A 124 -23.77 5.17 -10.21
C SER A 124 -22.32 4.94 -10.66
N THR A 125 -21.71 5.90 -11.35
CA THR A 125 -20.31 5.81 -11.81
C THR A 125 -19.34 5.65 -10.64
N LEU A 126 -19.57 6.38 -9.54
CA LEU A 126 -18.78 6.24 -8.32
C LEU A 126 -18.90 4.83 -7.73
N ASN A 127 -20.11 4.27 -7.64
CA ASN A 127 -20.29 2.90 -7.15
C ASN A 127 -19.53 1.88 -8.00
N HIS A 128 -19.61 1.99 -9.33
CA HIS A 128 -18.84 1.14 -10.24
C HIS A 128 -17.33 1.31 -10.05
N ALA A 129 -16.84 2.54 -9.84
CA ALA A 129 -15.42 2.78 -9.56
C ALA A 129 -14.93 2.06 -8.29
N TRP A 130 -15.74 2.06 -7.21
CA TRP A 130 -15.40 1.31 -6.00
C TRP A 130 -15.43 -0.20 -6.19
N VAL A 131 -16.40 -0.73 -6.95
CA VAL A 131 -16.45 -2.16 -7.29
C VAL A 131 -15.22 -2.55 -8.10
N VAL A 132 -14.84 -1.76 -9.11
CA VAL A 132 -13.62 -1.99 -9.90
C VAL A 132 -12.37 -1.95 -9.00
N ALA A 133 -12.28 -0.99 -8.09
CA ALA A 133 -11.17 -0.93 -7.14
C ALA A 133 -11.12 -2.17 -6.23
N ALA A 134 -12.26 -2.64 -5.71
CA ALA A 134 -12.32 -3.85 -4.89
C ALA A 134 -11.88 -5.11 -5.68
N VAL A 135 -12.35 -5.26 -6.91
CA VAL A 135 -11.98 -6.38 -7.80
C VAL A 135 -10.48 -6.35 -8.11
N LEU A 136 -9.93 -5.19 -8.47
CA LEU A 136 -8.50 -5.04 -8.73
C LEU A 136 -7.65 -5.33 -7.49
N ALA A 137 -8.07 -4.85 -6.32
CA ALA A 137 -7.40 -5.14 -5.07
C ALA A 137 -7.40 -6.65 -4.76
N ALA A 138 -8.54 -7.32 -4.88
CA ALA A 138 -8.65 -8.75 -4.67
C ALA A 138 -7.81 -9.55 -5.69
N ALA A 139 -7.85 -9.17 -6.97
CA ALA A 139 -7.05 -9.79 -8.02
C ALA A 139 -5.54 -9.62 -7.76
N GLY A 140 -5.11 -8.43 -7.35
CA GLY A 140 -3.71 -8.15 -7.01
C GLY A 140 -3.23 -9.01 -5.84
N LEU A 141 -4.04 -9.14 -4.78
CA LEU A 141 -3.74 -10.03 -3.65
C LEU A 141 -3.65 -11.50 -4.08
N LEU A 142 -4.55 -11.94 -4.96
CA LEU A 142 -4.55 -13.31 -5.47
C LEU A 142 -3.30 -13.61 -6.31
N VAL A 143 -2.90 -12.71 -7.19
CA VAL A 143 -1.69 -12.84 -8.00
C VAL A 143 -0.45 -12.88 -7.11
N LEU A 144 -0.33 -11.94 -6.17
CA LEU A 144 0.79 -11.91 -5.21
C LEU A 144 0.86 -13.19 -4.37
N THR A 145 -0.28 -13.68 -3.88
CA THR A 145 -0.35 -14.91 -3.09
C THR A 145 0.06 -16.13 -3.91
N ARG A 146 -0.35 -16.20 -5.19
CA ARG A 146 0.05 -17.29 -6.08
C ARG A 146 1.54 -17.25 -6.43
N ALA A 147 2.10 -16.07 -6.69
CA ALA A 147 3.52 -15.91 -6.95
C ALA A 147 4.34 -16.36 -5.73
N ALA A 148 3.97 -15.91 -4.53
CA ALA A 148 4.61 -16.33 -3.28
C ALA A 148 4.56 -17.85 -3.06
N ARG A 149 3.41 -18.49 -3.35
CA ARG A 149 3.26 -19.96 -3.24
C ARG A 149 4.09 -20.74 -4.26
N ARG A 150 4.43 -20.14 -5.39
CA ARG A 150 5.27 -20.75 -6.43
C ARG A 150 6.76 -20.51 -6.21
N GLY A 151 7.13 -19.73 -5.20
CA GLY A 151 8.52 -19.31 -4.99
C GLY A 151 9.03 -18.40 -6.11
N GLU A 152 8.14 -17.73 -6.85
CA GLU A 152 8.55 -16.80 -7.90
C GLU A 152 9.16 -15.55 -7.25
N PRO A 153 10.43 -15.22 -7.56
CA PRO A 153 11.08 -14.06 -6.97
C PRO A 153 10.50 -12.76 -7.55
N GLY A 154 10.18 -11.82 -6.65
CA GLY A 154 9.86 -10.44 -7.02
C GLY A 154 8.40 -10.15 -7.36
N LEU A 155 8.17 -9.00 -8.00
CA LEU A 155 6.84 -8.49 -8.32
C LEU A 155 6.40 -8.93 -9.74
N PRO A 156 5.36 -9.76 -9.89
CA PRO A 156 4.89 -10.17 -11.22
C PRO A 156 4.44 -8.97 -12.06
N PRO A 157 4.71 -8.94 -13.38
CA PRO A 157 4.25 -7.86 -14.27
C PRO A 157 2.73 -7.64 -14.20
N ALA A 158 1.96 -8.73 -14.08
CA ALA A 158 0.52 -8.67 -13.90
C ALA A 158 0.12 -7.96 -12.60
N ALA A 159 0.82 -8.23 -11.48
CA ALA A 159 0.57 -7.55 -10.21
C ALA A 159 0.86 -6.05 -10.32
N ARG A 160 1.93 -5.66 -11.04
CA ARG A 160 2.26 -4.25 -11.29
C ARG A 160 1.16 -3.53 -12.08
N LEU A 161 0.67 -4.14 -13.16
CA LEU A 161 -0.42 -3.59 -13.98
C LEU A 161 -1.71 -3.44 -13.16
N ILE A 162 -2.06 -4.46 -12.36
CA ILE A 162 -3.21 -4.41 -11.46
C ILE A 162 -3.05 -3.29 -10.41
N GLY A 163 -1.85 -3.12 -9.85
CA GLY A 163 -1.55 -2.05 -8.89
C GLY A 163 -1.68 -0.64 -9.49
N LEU A 164 -1.24 -0.44 -10.74
CA LEU A 164 -1.47 0.80 -11.49
C LEU A 164 -2.97 1.04 -11.71
N GLY A 165 -3.69 0.01 -12.17
CA GLY A 165 -5.13 0.08 -12.37
C GLY A 165 -5.89 0.42 -11.08
N LEU A 166 -5.53 -0.22 -9.96
CA LEU A 166 -6.11 0.07 -8.64
C LEU A 166 -5.85 1.52 -8.23
N THR A 167 -4.63 2.02 -8.45
CA THR A 167 -4.29 3.42 -8.17
C THR A 167 -5.15 4.38 -8.99
N GLY A 168 -5.31 4.11 -10.28
CA GLY A 168 -6.20 4.90 -11.15
C GLY A 168 -7.66 4.86 -10.70
N ALA A 169 -8.20 3.68 -10.41
CA ALA A 169 -9.57 3.50 -9.95
C ALA A 169 -9.85 4.26 -8.64
N LEU A 170 -8.91 4.21 -7.68
CA LEU A 170 -9.03 4.96 -6.42
C LEU A 170 -8.97 6.47 -6.62
N VAL A 171 -8.13 6.97 -7.55
CA VAL A 171 -8.08 8.40 -7.89
C VAL A 171 -9.41 8.86 -8.50
N VAL A 172 -9.95 8.09 -9.46
CA VAL A 172 -11.26 8.38 -10.06
C VAL A 172 -12.37 8.38 -9.00
N GLY A 173 -12.39 7.37 -8.12
CA GLY A 173 -13.35 7.29 -7.02
C GLY A 173 -13.24 8.46 -6.04
N ALA A 174 -12.03 8.89 -5.70
CA ALA A 174 -11.79 10.03 -4.83
C ALA A 174 -12.30 11.35 -5.44
N VAL A 175 -12.03 11.58 -6.73
CA VAL A 175 -12.47 12.78 -7.45
C VAL A 175 -13.99 12.78 -7.60
N ALA A 176 -14.58 11.68 -8.07
CA ALA A 176 -16.02 11.56 -8.24
C ALA A 176 -16.78 11.66 -6.91
N GLY A 177 -16.26 11.05 -5.84
CA GLY A 177 -16.83 11.16 -4.49
C GLY A 177 -16.75 12.57 -3.92
N SER A 178 -15.64 13.27 -4.14
CA SER A 178 -15.51 14.67 -3.71
C SER A 178 -16.48 15.58 -4.48
N ALA A 179 -16.62 15.37 -5.79
CA ALA A 179 -17.57 16.11 -6.62
C ALA A 179 -19.02 15.87 -6.18
N LEU A 180 -19.40 14.61 -5.92
CA LEU A 180 -20.74 14.28 -5.40
C LEU A 180 -21.01 14.90 -4.04
N TYR A 181 -20.04 14.87 -3.14
CA TYR A 181 -20.18 15.49 -1.83
C TYR A 181 -20.43 17.00 -1.94
N LEU A 182 -19.61 17.71 -2.73
CA LEU A 182 -19.77 19.16 -2.94
C LEU A 182 -21.10 19.49 -3.62
N TRP A 183 -21.52 18.67 -4.59
CA TRP A 183 -22.82 18.84 -5.25
C TRP A 183 -23.97 18.62 -4.26
N SER A 184 -23.85 17.63 -3.38
CA SER A 184 -24.86 17.34 -2.35
C SER A 184 -25.05 18.53 -1.39
N VAL A 185 -23.95 19.16 -0.95
CA VAL A 185 -24.00 20.36 -0.09
C VAL A 185 -24.68 21.54 -0.78
N GLY A 186 -24.50 21.69 -2.10
CA GLY A 186 -25.16 22.75 -2.86
C GLY A 186 -26.61 22.47 -3.22
N LEU A 187 -27.05 21.20 -3.17
CA LEU A 187 -28.40 20.80 -3.56
C LEU A 187 -29.36 20.76 -2.37
N TRP A 188 -28.87 20.46 -1.17
CA TRP A 188 -29.69 20.34 0.04
C TRP A 188 -29.09 21.12 1.21
N ASP A 189 -29.81 22.15 1.67
CA ASP A 189 -29.40 22.96 2.83
C ASP A 189 -29.25 22.10 4.11
N ALA A 190 -30.06 21.04 4.23
CA ALA A 190 -30.00 20.09 5.34
C ALA A 190 -28.81 19.11 5.27
N ALA A 191 -28.04 19.09 4.19
CA ALA A 191 -26.87 18.21 4.08
C ALA A 191 -25.85 18.49 5.17
N LEU A 192 -25.67 19.76 5.57
CA LEU A 192 -24.70 20.14 6.61
C LEU A 192 -25.14 19.81 8.03
N THR A 193 -26.40 19.44 8.24
CA THR A 193 -26.93 19.01 9.55
C THR A 193 -27.16 17.50 9.61
N TRP A 194 -27.01 16.79 8.48
CA TRP A 194 -27.14 15.34 8.40
C TRP A 194 -25.87 14.64 8.91
N PRO A 195 -25.93 13.84 10.00
CA PRO A 195 -24.72 13.28 10.62
C PRO A 195 -23.81 12.47 9.67
N PRO A 196 -24.33 11.62 8.75
CA PRO A 196 -23.50 10.95 7.74
C PRO A 196 -22.72 11.92 6.85
N MET A 197 -23.25 13.10 6.55
CA MET A 197 -22.58 14.11 5.72
C MET A 197 -21.53 14.93 6.47
N ILE A 198 -21.55 14.94 7.79
CA ILE A 198 -20.52 15.56 8.63
C ILE A 198 -19.38 14.55 8.89
N ILE A 199 -19.74 13.33 9.29
CA ILE A 199 -18.78 12.29 9.70
C ILE A 199 -18.12 11.65 8.47
N GLY A 200 -18.89 11.42 7.40
CA GLY A 200 -18.44 10.76 6.17
C GLY A 200 -17.17 11.37 5.58
N PRO A 201 -17.12 12.68 5.29
CA PRO A 201 -15.93 13.33 4.72
C PRO A 201 -14.68 13.19 5.59
N LEU A 202 -14.81 13.21 6.92
CA LEU A 202 -13.68 13.02 7.83
C LEU A 202 -13.12 11.60 7.74
N VAL A 203 -14.01 10.60 7.76
CA VAL A 203 -13.63 9.18 7.64
C VAL A 203 -13.05 8.89 6.26
N VAL A 204 -13.71 9.35 5.20
CA VAL A 204 -13.26 9.17 3.81
C VAL A 204 -11.96 9.93 3.57
N GLY A 205 -11.81 11.15 4.06
CA GLY A 205 -10.58 11.93 3.95
C GLY A 205 -9.39 11.27 4.64
N ALA A 206 -9.59 10.73 5.84
CA ALA A 206 -8.58 9.94 6.54
C ALA A 206 -8.21 8.66 5.77
N ALA A 207 -9.21 7.95 5.23
CA ALA A 207 -9.02 6.76 4.41
C ALA A 207 -8.24 7.06 3.12
N LEU A 208 -8.61 8.11 2.39
CA LEU A 208 -7.94 8.56 1.16
C LEU A 208 -6.51 9.01 1.43
N THR A 209 -6.26 9.70 2.55
CA THR A 209 -4.89 10.08 2.95
C THR A 209 -4.05 8.85 3.25
N ASN A 210 -4.61 7.86 3.95
CA ASN A 210 -3.93 6.59 4.23
C ASN A 210 -3.62 5.81 2.94
N LEU A 211 -4.59 5.74 2.02
CA LEU A 211 -4.44 5.13 0.71
C LEU A 211 -3.42 5.87 -0.16
N GLY A 212 -3.42 7.20 -0.16
CA GLY A 212 -2.45 8.01 -0.90
C GLY A 212 -1.01 7.76 -0.44
N ARG A 213 -0.79 7.64 0.87
CA ARG A 213 0.53 7.26 1.43
C ARG A 213 0.93 5.84 1.01
N ALA A 214 0.00 4.89 1.03
CA ALA A 214 0.26 3.53 0.57
C ALA A 214 0.52 3.45 -0.95
N ALA A 215 -0.25 4.20 -1.75
CA ALA A 215 -0.10 4.37 -3.20
C ALA A 215 1.30 4.90 -3.54
N HIS A 216 1.67 6.01 -2.90
CA HIS A 216 2.98 6.62 -3.07
C HIS A 216 4.12 5.68 -2.68
N GLY A 217 3.96 4.96 -1.56
CA GLY A 217 4.93 3.97 -1.10
C GLY A 217 5.18 2.85 -2.12
N TRP A 218 4.12 2.26 -2.68
CA TRP A 218 4.28 1.18 -3.65
C TRP A 218 4.80 1.70 -5.01
N LEU A 219 4.37 2.89 -5.44
CA LEU A 219 4.85 3.50 -6.69
C LEU A 219 6.35 3.80 -6.62
N ARG A 220 6.86 4.23 -5.45
CA ARG A 220 8.30 4.44 -5.25
C ARG A 220 9.09 3.15 -5.28
N THR A 221 8.53 2.04 -4.78
CA THR A 221 9.19 0.74 -4.82
C THR A 221 9.19 0.09 -6.21
N ALA A 222 8.23 0.46 -7.06
CA ALA A 222 8.02 -0.12 -8.39
C ALA A 222 8.68 0.69 -9.53
N ARG A 223 9.53 1.68 -9.19
CA ARG A 223 10.41 2.38 -10.14
C ARG A 223 11.68 1.58 -10.31
#